data_AF-A0A2V5WF65-F1
#
_entry.id   AF-A0A2V5WF65-F1
#
_cell.length_a   1.000
_cell.length_b   1.000
_cell.length_c   1.000
_cell.angle_alpha   90.00
_cell.angle_beta   90.00
_cell.angle_gamma   90.00
#
_symmetry.space_group_name_H-M   'P 1'
#
loop_
_entity.id
_entity.type
_entity.pdbx_description
1 polymer ?
#
loop_
_entity_poly.entity_id
_entity_poly.type
_entity_poly.pdbx_seq_one_letter_code
_entity_poly.pdbx_strand_id
1 'polypeptide(L)'
;MKDEGQVAVRCVNSQCPAQVRRRIEHFASRGAMDIEGFGEAVVNQLVQQKLLADVGDIYSLKTETLIELERMGEKSVANLIDAIERSKSRPLWRLLFGLGILHVGVSASRALADHFPNLDAIAASSVEELQQIPDVGEVVGRSIHEFFREPHNLTVIEKLRKAGLRFEAEPKAEGASRGLKNTTWVITGTLSQSRDEIAELIRARGGKVSGSVSKKTSYVLGGDEAGSKLEKARKLGVRILDESEFRKMLAD
;
A
#
# COMPACT_ATOMS: atom_id res chain seq x y z
N MET A 1 17.95 17.19 -11.20
CA MET A 1 19.09 16.33 -10.88
C MET A 1 18.92 15.01 -11.60
N LYS A 2 20.03 14.43 -12.05
CA LYS A 2 20.10 13.12 -12.67
C LYS A 2 21.04 12.31 -11.80
N ASP A 3 20.52 11.27 -11.16
CA ASP A 3 21.35 10.39 -10.33
C ASP A 3 22.33 9.64 -11.25
N GLU A 4 23.55 9.39 -10.78
CA GLU A 4 24.55 8.65 -11.55
C GLU A 4 23.99 7.29 -11.97
N GLY A 5 24.12 6.97 -13.26
CA GLY A 5 23.58 5.73 -13.84
C GLY A 5 22.07 5.74 -14.17
N GLN A 6 21.32 6.79 -13.83
CA GLN A 6 19.90 6.87 -14.17
C GLN A 6 19.63 7.72 -15.42
N VAL A 7 18.69 7.30 -16.27
CA VAL A 7 18.32 8.04 -17.49
C VAL A 7 17.38 9.21 -17.16
N ALA A 8 16.53 9.06 -16.16
CA ALA A 8 15.51 10.03 -15.79
C ALA A 8 16.11 11.27 -15.12
N VAL A 9 15.71 12.45 -15.59
CA VAL A 9 15.97 13.72 -14.90
C VAL A 9 14.79 14.01 -13.98
N ARG A 10 15.06 14.29 -12.71
CA ARG A 10 14.03 14.60 -11.71
C ARG A 10 14.20 16.01 -11.15
N CYS A 11 13.07 16.63 -10.82
CA CYS A 11 13.08 17.81 -9.98
C CYS A 11 13.48 17.39 -8.55
N VAL A 12 14.39 18.13 -7.91
CA VAL A 12 14.84 17.84 -6.53
C VAL A 12 14.14 18.70 -5.49
N ASN A 13 13.38 19.70 -5.93
CA ASN A 13 12.64 20.56 -5.02
C ASN A 13 11.47 19.76 -4.44
N SER A 14 11.63 19.28 -3.20
CA SER A 14 10.59 18.55 -2.48
C SER A 14 9.31 19.37 -2.33
N GLN A 15 9.38 20.70 -2.29
CA GLN A 15 8.23 21.60 -2.20
C GLN A 15 7.63 21.98 -3.56
N CYS A 16 8.11 21.41 -4.67
CA CYS A 16 7.50 21.62 -5.98
C CYS A 16 6.02 21.19 -5.95
N PRO A 17 5.05 22.05 -6.33
CA PRO A 17 3.62 21.71 -6.27
C PRO A 17 3.25 20.44 -7.02
N ALA A 18 3.91 20.17 -8.16
CA ALA A 18 3.70 18.93 -8.92
C ALA A 18 4.14 17.69 -8.15
N GLN A 19 5.23 17.77 -7.37
CA GLN A 19 5.69 16.68 -6.53
C GLN A 19 4.80 16.50 -5.30
N VAL A 20 4.39 17.60 -4.65
CA VAL A 20 3.44 17.58 -3.53
C VAL A 20 2.16 16.87 -3.94
N ARG A 21 1.55 17.31 -5.05
CA ARG A 21 0.37 16.67 -5.64
C ARG A 21 0.60 15.18 -5.86
N ARG A 22 1.69 14.81 -6.55
CA ARG A 22 1.95 13.41 -6.89
C ARG A 22 2.15 12.53 -5.66
N ARG A 23 2.79 13.04 -4.61
CA ARG A 23 2.94 12.33 -3.33
C ARG A 23 1.59 12.13 -2.63
N ILE A 24 0.74 13.15 -2.61
CA ILE A 24 -0.60 13.06 -2.01
C ILE A 24 -1.47 12.05 -2.79
N GLU A 25 -1.48 12.12 -4.13
CA GLU A 25 -2.18 11.14 -4.97
C GLU A 25 -1.68 9.72 -4.74
N HIS A 26 -0.37 9.53 -4.64
CA HIS A 26 0.24 8.23 -4.38
C HIS A 26 -0.16 7.70 -3.00
N PHE A 27 -0.06 8.53 -1.97
CA PHE A 27 -0.45 8.21 -0.60
C PHE A 27 -1.93 7.82 -0.51
N ALA A 28 -2.81 8.58 -1.14
CA ALA A 28 -4.26 8.32 -1.16
C ALA A 28 -4.67 7.15 -2.07
N SER A 29 -3.79 6.68 -2.95
CA SER A 29 -4.13 5.65 -3.93
C SER A 29 -4.60 4.34 -3.30
N ARG A 30 -5.38 3.55 -4.06
CA ARG A 30 -5.89 2.24 -3.62
C ARG A 30 -4.81 1.27 -3.15
N GLY A 31 -3.59 1.35 -3.71
CA GLY A 31 -2.47 0.49 -3.31
C GLY A 31 -1.77 0.92 -2.02
N ALA A 32 -1.98 2.16 -1.58
CA ALA A 32 -1.40 2.75 -0.39
C ALA A 32 -2.48 2.90 0.70
N MET A 33 -2.83 4.12 1.10
CA MET A 33 -3.76 4.36 2.21
C MET A 33 -5.24 4.23 1.82
N ASP A 34 -5.53 4.10 0.52
CA ASP A 34 -6.86 3.80 -0.01
C ASP A 34 -7.90 4.79 0.52
N ILE A 35 -7.66 6.08 0.23
CA ILE A 35 -8.52 7.20 0.61
C ILE A 35 -9.37 7.58 -0.61
N GLU A 36 -10.53 6.96 -0.71
CA GLU A 36 -11.50 7.27 -1.76
C GLU A 36 -11.96 8.74 -1.67
N GLY A 37 -12.12 9.38 -2.83
CA GLY A 37 -12.46 10.80 -2.92
C GLY A 37 -11.26 11.74 -3.14
N PHE A 38 -10.03 11.29 -2.88
CA PHE A 38 -8.80 12.01 -3.28
C PHE A 38 -8.45 11.77 -4.76
N GLY A 39 -9.35 12.15 -5.65
CA GLY A 39 -9.07 12.19 -7.09
C GLY A 39 -8.13 13.35 -7.46
N GLU A 40 -7.54 13.28 -8.65
CA GLU A 40 -6.63 14.32 -9.18
C GLU A 40 -7.22 15.73 -9.07
N ALA A 41 -8.50 15.91 -9.37
CA ALA A 41 -9.17 17.21 -9.30
C ALA A 41 -9.25 17.78 -7.87
N VAL A 42 -9.49 16.92 -6.87
CA VAL A 42 -9.58 17.34 -5.45
C VAL A 42 -8.19 17.66 -4.91
N VAL A 43 -7.20 16.80 -5.17
CA VAL A 43 -5.81 17.04 -4.75
C VAL A 43 -5.28 18.34 -5.37
N ASN A 44 -5.55 18.57 -6.67
CA ASN A 44 -5.15 19.79 -7.34
C ASN A 44 -5.68 21.05 -6.64
N GLN A 45 -6.98 21.09 -6.33
CA GLN A 45 -7.58 22.24 -5.65
C GLN A 45 -6.94 22.47 -4.27
N LEU A 46 -6.81 21.41 -3.47
CA LEU A 46 -6.24 21.50 -2.12
C LEU A 46 -4.78 21.99 -2.12
N VAL A 47 -3.96 21.52 -3.06
CA VAL A 47 -2.56 21.96 -3.18
C VAL A 47 -2.48 23.39 -3.72
N GLN A 48 -3.29 23.75 -4.71
CA GLN A 48 -3.31 25.12 -5.27
C GLN A 48 -3.74 26.16 -4.25
N GLN A 49 -4.73 25.83 -3.41
CA GLN A 49 -5.17 26.66 -2.30
C GLN A 49 -4.24 26.61 -1.07
N LYS A 50 -3.12 25.87 -1.15
CA LYS A 50 -2.12 25.68 -0.07
C LYS A 50 -2.70 25.06 1.20
N LEU A 51 -3.77 24.29 1.07
CA LEU A 51 -4.40 23.54 2.16
C LEU A 51 -3.66 22.25 2.46
N LEU A 52 -2.92 21.70 1.48
CA LEU A 52 -2.04 20.56 1.66
C LEU A 52 -0.63 20.88 1.17
N ALA A 53 0.35 20.82 2.07
CA ALA A 53 1.78 20.91 1.77
C ALA A 53 2.45 19.53 1.76
N ASP A 54 1.92 18.59 2.55
CA ASP A 54 2.35 17.20 2.60
C ASP A 54 1.19 16.25 2.93
N VAL A 55 1.51 14.95 2.99
CA VAL A 55 0.51 13.89 3.24
C VAL A 55 -0.03 13.90 4.67
N GLY A 56 0.69 14.51 5.62
CA GLY A 56 0.24 14.64 7.00
C GLY A 56 -0.93 15.61 7.14
N ASP A 57 -0.97 16.65 6.31
CA ASP A 57 -2.02 17.67 6.34
C ASP A 57 -3.41 17.11 6.00
N ILE A 58 -3.48 15.98 5.27
CA ILE A 58 -4.73 15.28 4.91
C ILE A 58 -5.60 15.05 6.14
N TYR A 59 -4.98 14.68 7.26
CA TYR A 59 -5.68 14.30 8.49
C TYR A 59 -6.10 15.49 9.35
N SER A 60 -5.83 16.72 8.90
CA SER A 60 -6.26 17.96 9.54
C SER A 60 -7.37 18.68 8.77
N LEU A 61 -7.77 18.15 7.60
CA LEU A 61 -8.82 18.71 6.78
C LEU A 61 -10.17 18.68 7.50
N LYS A 62 -10.91 19.77 7.37
CA LYS A 62 -12.23 19.92 7.99
C LYS A 62 -13.32 19.93 6.94
N THR A 63 -14.51 19.49 7.33
CA THR A 63 -15.71 19.47 6.49
C THR A 63 -16.00 20.83 5.88
N GLU A 64 -15.85 21.91 6.66
CA GLU A 64 -16.13 23.28 6.23
C GLU A 64 -15.17 23.74 5.13
N THR A 65 -13.92 23.29 5.16
CA THR A 65 -12.96 23.59 4.10
C THR A 65 -13.24 22.78 2.84
N LEU A 66 -13.67 21.52 2.99
CA LEU A 66 -13.90 20.62 1.86
C LEU A 66 -15.18 20.95 1.08
N ILE A 67 -16.21 21.49 1.75
CA ILE A 67 -17.47 21.87 1.10
C ILE A 67 -17.33 23.10 0.20
N GLU A 68 -16.31 23.93 0.45
CA GLU A 68 -16.00 25.10 -0.39
C GLU A 68 -15.32 24.73 -1.72
N LEU A 69 -14.88 23.48 -1.88
CA LEU A 69 -14.23 23.02 -3.11
C LEU A 69 -15.22 22.82 -4.24
N GLU A 70 -14.77 23.09 -5.47
CA GLU A 70 -15.59 22.86 -6.66
C GLU A 70 -15.94 21.38 -6.80
N ARG A 71 -17.24 21.12 -7.06
CA ARG A 71 -17.82 19.78 -7.26
C ARG A 71 -17.78 18.88 -6.01
N MET A 72 -17.66 19.47 -4.82
CA MET A 72 -17.82 18.76 -3.54
C MET A 72 -19.18 19.07 -2.92
N GLY A 73 -20.09 18.09 -2.95
CA GLY A 73 -21.35 18.15 -2.20
C GLY A 73 -21.21 17.50 -0.83
N GLU A 74 -22.16 17.77 0.09
CA GLU A 74 -22.15 17.28 1.48
C GLU A 74 -21.87 15.77 1.59
N LYS A 75 -22.54 14.96 0.76
CA LYS A 75 -22.34 13.51 0.73
C LYS A 75 -20.92 13.11 0.30
N SER A 76 -20.34 13.81 -0.68
CA SER A 76 -18.98 13.54 -1.14
C SER A 76 -17.95 13.91 -0.07
N VAL A 77 -18.17 15.02 0.63
CA VAL A 77 -17.33 15.45 1.76
C VAL A 77 -17.41 14.43 2.90
N ALA A 78 -18.62 14.01 3.29
CA ALA A 78 -18.80 13.00 4.34
C ALA A 78 -18.07 11.69 3.99
N ASN A 79 -18.25 11.19 2.76
CA ASN A 79 -17.56 9.98 2.30
C ASN A 79 -16.03 10.13 2.33
N LEU A 80 -15.50 11.30 1.98
CA LEU A 80 -14.07 11.59 2.00
C LEU A 80 -13.52 11.63 3.44
N ILE A 81 -14.21 12.29 4.37
CA ILE A 81 -13.85 12.30 5.79
C ILE A 81 -13.86 10.87 6.35
N ASP A 82 -14.90 10.08 6.05
CA ASP A 82 -14.96 8.69 6.48
C ASP A 82 -13.81 7.86 5.89
N ALA A 83 -13.43 8.10 4.63
CA ALA A 83 -12.30 7.43 4.00
C ALA A 83 -10.96 7.81 4.66
N ILE A 84 -10.77 9.09 5.02
CA ILE A 84 -9.59 9.57 5.76
C ILE A 84 -9.51 8.86 7.12
N GLU A 85 -10.61 8.81 7.88
CA GLU A 85 -10.64 8.13 9.18
C GLU A 85 -10.37 6.62 9.05
N ARG A 86 -11.02 5.93 8.11
CA ARG A 86 -10.76 4.50 7.84
C ARG A 86 -9.29 4.25 7.51
N SER A 87 -8.65 5.15 6.77
CA SER A 87 -7.26 5.01 6.34
C SER A 87 -6.27 4.93 7.51
N LYS A 88 -6.59 5.48 8.68
CA LYS A 88 -5.71 5.45 9.85
C LYS A 88 -5.38 4.03 10.34
N SER A 89 -6.30 3.10 10.10
CA SER A 89 -6.15 1.70 10.50
C SER A 89 -5.41 0.81 9.49
N ARG A 90 -5.00 1.37 8.34
CA ARG A 90 -4.35 0.58 7.29
C ARG A 90 -3.04 -0.04 7.80
N PRO A 91 -2.69 -1.26 7.33
CA PRO A 91 -1.44 -1.93 7.68
C PRO A 91 -0.19 -1.06 7.48
N LEU A 92 0.82 -1.30 8.32
CA LEU A 92 2.10 -0.59 8.26
C LEU A 92 2.75 -0.63 6.85
N TRP A 93 2.63 -1.75 6.13
CA TRP A 93 3.19 -1.83 4.77
C TRP A 93 2.53 -0.86 3.78
N ARG A 94 1.24 -0.54 3.96
CA ARG A 94 0.53 0.45 3.13
C ARG A 94 0.98 1.87 3.46
N LEU A 95 1.21 2.15 4.73
CA LEU A 95 1.80 3.42 5.17
C LEU A 95 3.20 3.59 4.56
N LEU A 96 4.08 2.59 4.72
CA LEU A 96 5.44 2.60 4.14
C LEU A 96 5.43 2.82 2.64
N PHE A 97 4.54 2.13 1.92
CA PHE A 97 4.39 2.31 0.49
C PHE A 97 3.88 3.73 0.16
N GLY A 98 2.88 4.21 0.90
CA GLY A 98 2.27 5.53 0.72
C GLY A 98 3.22 6.70 1.00
N LEU A 99 4.19 6.55 1.91
CA LEU A 99 5.22 7.56 2.17
C LEU A 99 6.07 7.87 0.92
N GLY A 100 6.07 6.98 -0.08
CA GLY A 100 6.73 7.24 -1.37
C GLY A 100 8.24 7.31 -1.27
N ILE A 101 8.84 6.54 -0.36
CA ILE A 101 10.29 6.42 -0.22
C ILE A 101 10.87 5.94 -1.55
N LEU A 102 11.90 6.63 -2.05
CA LEU A 102 12.51 6.31 -3.33
C LEU A 102 12.98 4.84 -3.36
N HIS A 103 12.73 4.16 -4.48
CA HIS A 103 13.03 2.74 -4.70
C HIS A 103 12.22 1.74 -3.85
N VAL A 104 11.42 2.20 -2.88
CA VAL A 104 10.60 1.31 -2.03
C VAL A 104 9.25 1.08 -2.69
N GLY A 105 9.08 -0.12 -3.25
CA GLY A 105 7.81 -0.61 -3.78
C GLY A 105 7.04 -1.46 -2.77
N VAL A 106 5.85 -1.93 -3.17
CA VAL A 106 4.97 -2.76 -2.35
C VAL A 106 5.67 -3.99 -1.75
N SER A 107 6.55 -4.67 -2.50
CA SER A 107 7.26 -5.86 -2.00
C SER A 107 8.17 -5.51 -0.82
N ALA A 108 9.01 -4.49 -0.98
CA ALA A 108 9.91 -4.01 0.06
C ALA A 108 9.13 -3.49 1.28
N SER A 109 8.06 -2.71 1.07
CA SER A 109 7.20 -2.24 2.16
C SER A 109 6.61 -3.37 2.99
N ARG A 110 6.19 -4.47 2.36
CA ARG A 110 5.69 -5.66 3.06
C ARG A 110 6.80 -6.38 3.80
N ALA A 111 7.93 -6.63 3.15
CA ALA A 111 9.06 -7.30 3.77
C ALA A 111 9.55 -6.55 5.03
N LEU A 112 9.57 -5.22 4.98
CA LEU A 112 9.86 -4.36 6.12
C LEU A 112 8.84 -4.53 7.25
N ALA A 113 7.54 -4.45 6.95
CA ALA A 113 6.47 -4.61 7.94
C ALA A 113 6.38 -6.04 8.51
N ASP A 114 6.80 -7.05 7.76
CA ASP A 114 6.86 -8.45 8.21
C ASP A 114 8.07 -8.72 9.12
N HIS A 115 9.15 -7.96 8.95
CA HIS A 115 10.40 -8.11 9.69
C HIS A 115 10.41 -7.28 10.97
N PHE A 116 10.01 -6.01 10.91
CA PHE A 116 10.07 -5.08 12.03
C PHE A 116 8.74 -4.97 12.78
N PRO A 117 8.78 -4.71 14.09
CA PRO A 117 7.58 -4.58 14.90
C PRO A 117 6.78 -3.31 14.59
N ASN A 118 7.44 -2.23 14.17
CA ASN A 118 6.80 -0.95 13.89
C ASN A 118 7.67 -0.02 13.03
N LEU A 119 7.10 1.12 12.64
CA LEU A 119 7.78 2.15 11.87
C LEU A 119 9.05 2.69 12.57
N ASP A 120 9.04 2.79 13.89
CA ASP A 120 10.15 3.35 14.66
C ASP A 120 11.39 2.45 14.61
N ALA A 121 11.19 1.13 14.68
CA ALA A 121 12.26 0.16 14.47
C ALA A 121 12.87 0.27 13.06
N ILE A 122 12.05 0.46 12.03
CA ILE A 122 12.52 0.70 10.66
C ILE A 122 13.34 1.99 10.58
N ALA A 123 12.85 3.07 11.19
CA ALA A 123 13.49 4.38 11.18
C ALA A 123 14.87 4.37 11.86
N ALA A 124 15.02 3.57 12.93
CA ALA A 124 16.26 3.44 13.69
C ALA A 124 17.30 2.51 13.02
N SER A 125 16.91 1.72 12.02
CA SER A 125 17.76 0.68 11.45
C SER A 125 18.94 1.22 10.63
N SER A 126 20.06 0.51 10.71
CA SER A 126 21.23 0.71 9.86
C SER A 126 20.98 0.22 8.42
N VAL A 127 21.82 0.67 7.48
CA VAL A 127 21.74 0.22 6.07
C VAL A 127 22.06 -1.28 5.97
N GLU A 128 22.94 -1.78 6.84
CA GLU A 128 23.35 -3.19 6.93
C GLU A 128 22.22 -4.10 7.42
N GLU A 129 21.46 -3.66 8.43
CA GLU A 129 20.28 -4.38 8.93
C GLU A 129 19.17 -4.41 7.88
N LEU A 130 18.91 -3.28 7.22
CA LEU A 130 17.91 -3.19 6.16
C LEU A 130 18.23 -4.15 4.99
N GLN A 131 19.50 -4.34 4.66
CA GLN A 131 19.94 -5.26 3.60
C GLN A 131 19.73 -6.75 3.94
N GLN A 132 19.49 -7.10 5.21
CA GLN A 132 19.16 -8.49 5.57
C GLN A 132 17.73 -8.87 5.18
N ILE A 133 16.92 -7.89 4.78
CA ILE A 133 15.50 -8.07 4.51
C ILE A 133 15.32 -8.51 3.05
N PRO A 134 14.51 -9.55 2.78
CA PRO A 134 14.16 -9.93 1.42
C PRO A 134 13.63 -8.74 0.62
N ASP A 135 14.04 -8.64 -0.65
CA ASP A 135 13.70 -7.53 -1.56
C ASP A 135 14.25 -6.14 -1.18
N VAL A 136 15.15 -6.05 -0.20
CA VAL A 136 15.86 -4.81 0.17
C VAL A 136 17.35 -4.96 -0.11
N GLY A 137 17.80 -4.45 -1.26
CA GLY A 137 19.22 -4.34 -1.59
C GLY A 137 19.84 -3.03 -1.08
N GLU A 138 21.15 -2.86 -1.28
CA GLU A 138 21.92 -1.69 -0.81
C GLU A 138 21.26 -0.35 -1.19
N VAL A 139 20.83 -0.20 -2.45
CA VAL A 139 20.19 1.03 -2.95
C VAL A 139 18.89 1.33 -2.21
N VAL A 140 18.07 0.31 -1.96
CA VAL A 140 16.78 0.46 -1.27
C VAL A 140 17.02 0.75 0.21
N GLY A 141 17.92 0.01 0.86
CA GLY A 141 18.29 0.22 2.26
C GLY A 141 18.82 1.63 2.52
N ARG A 142 19.67 2.15 1.63
CA ARG A 142 20.16 3.53 1.70
C ARG A 142 19.04 4.56 1.56
N SER A 143 18.14 4.40 0.58
CA SER A 143 17.00 5.31 0.39
C SER A 143 16.07 5.35 1.62
N ILE A 144 15.84 4.21 2.28
CA ILE A 144 15.08 4.15 3.53
C ILE A 144 15.83 4.88 4.65
N HIS A 145 17.12 4.58 4.82
CA HIS A 145 17.93 5.15 5.88
C HIS A 145 18.06 6.68 5.79
N GLU A 146 18.23 7.21 4.58
CA GLU A 146 18.27 8.64 4.30
C GLU A 146 16.90 9.30 4.51
N PHE A 147 15.81 8.65 4.10
CA PHE A 147 14.46 9.18 4.25
C PHE A 147 14.14 9.53 5.72
N PHE A 148 14.50 8.66 6.67
CA PHE A 148 14.27 8.89 8.10
C PHE A 148 15.27 9.85 8.76
N ARG A 149 16.26 10.38 8.03
CA ARG A 149 17.20 11.40 8.53
C ARG A 149 16.91 12.80 7.99
N GLU A 150 16.01 12.90 7.02
CA GLU A 150 15.57 14.17 6.46
C GLU A 150 14.56 14.86 7.39
N PRO A 151 14.85 16.07 7.93
CA PRO A 151 13.99 16.76 8.88
C PRO A 151 12.55 16.98 8.41
N HIS A 152 12.34 17.23 7.12
CA HIS A 152 11.00 17.37 6.56
C HIS A 152 10.19 16.07 6.69
N ASN A 153 10.78 14.92 6.37
CA ASN A 153 10.09 13.63 6.46
C ASN A 153 9.75 13.27 7.90
N LEU A 154 10.65 13.57 8.86
CA LEU A 154 10.39 13.41 10.29
C LEU A 154 9.19 14.25 10.75
N THR A 155 9.06 15.47 10.24
CA THR A 155 7.89 16.33 10.52
C THR A 155 6.60 15.71 9.99
N VAL A 156 6.63 15.15 8.77
CA VAL A 156 5.47 14.45 8.19
C VAL A 156 5.10 13.23 9.01
N ILE A 157 6.07 12.41 9.42
CA ILE A 157 5.85 11.22 10.25
C ILE A 157 5.18 11.61 11.57
N GLU A 158 5.61 12.70 12.20
CA GLU A 158 5.01 13.16 13.45
C GLU A 158 3.57 13.68 13.27
N LYS A 159 3.25 14.35 12.16
CA LYS A 159 1.86 14.70 11.81
C LYS A 159 0.99 13.45 11.71
N LEU A 160 1.49 12.43 11.00
CA LEU A 160 0.78 11.15 10.84
C LEU A 160 0.61 10.41 12.16
N ARG A 161 1.61 10.43 13.04
CA ARG A 161 1.52 9.86 14.39
C ARG A 161 0.44 10.56 15.21
N LYS A 162 0.44 11.89 15.24
CA LYS A 162 -0.59 12.70 15.94
C LYS A 162 -1.99 12.48 15.39
N ALA A 163 -2.11 12.22 14.09
CA ALA A 163 -3.37 11.86 13.46
C ALA A 163 -3.89 10.46 13.86
N GLY A 164 -3.08 9.64 14.53
CA GLY A 164 -3.46 8.31 15.03
C GLY A 164 -3.31 7.20 13.99
N LEU A 165 -2.42 7.38 13.00
CA LEU A 165 -2.13 6.31 12.05
C LEU A 165 -1.47 5.14 12.75
N ARG A 166 -1.81 3.93 12.28
CA ARG A 166 -1.21 2.70 12.77
C ARG A 166 0.26 2.58 12.33
N PHE A 167 1.16 2.62 13.29
CA PHE A 167 2.60 2.45 13.05
C PHE A 167 3.09 1.04 13.42
N GLU A 168 2.27 0.27 14.15
CA GLU A 168 2.58 -1.10 14.51
C GLU A 168 2.33 -2.05 13.35
N ALA A 169 3.22 -3.03 13.20
CA ALA A 169 3.05 -4.13 12.28
C ALA A 169 1.78 -4.94 12.58
N GLU A 170 1.36 -5.72 11.59
CA GLU A 170 0.27 -6.66 11.81
C GLU A 170 0.73 -7.80 12.70
N PRO A 171 -0.04 -8.16 13.75
CA PRO A 171 0.26 -9.35 14.51
C PRO A 171 0.22 -10.52 13.53
N LYS A 172 1.31 -11.29 13.49
CA LYS A 172 1.34 -12.52 12.71
C LYS A 172 0.26 -13.42 13.27
N ALA A 173 -0.69 -13.86 12.43
CA ALA A 173 -1.75 -14.74 12.87
C ALA A 173 -1.14 -16.05 13.41
N GLU A 174 -1.09 -16.18 14.74
CA GLU A 174 -0.74 -17.42 15.43
C GLU A 174 -1.90 -18.41 15.23
N GLY A 175 -1.80 -19.19 14.16
CA GLY A 175 -2.85 -20.13 13.78
C GLY A 175 -3.26 -20.01 12.32
N ALA A 176 -2.30 -19.89 11.40
CA ALA A 176 -2.60 -20.05 9.98
C ALA A 176 -3.39 -21.34 9.77
N SER A 177 -4.57 -21.26 9.15
CA SER A 177 -5.27 -22.44 8.69
C SER A 177 -4.28 -23.30 7.92
N ARG A 178 -4.19 -24.59 8.28
CA ARG A 178 -3.18 -25.50 7.69
C ARG A 178 -3.28 -25.53 6.16
N GLY A 179 -4.43 -25.15 5.60
CA GLY A 179 -4.71 -25.17 4.17
C GLY A 179 -4.04 -24.07 3.33
N LEU A 180 -3.65 -22.92 3.89
CA LEU A 180 -3.09 -21.80 3.10
C LEU A 180 -1.58 -21.58 3.28
N LYS A 181 -0.97 -22.12 4.32
CA LYS A 181 0.46 -21.94 4.57
C LYS A 181 1.31 -22.56 3.46
N ASN A 182 2.32 -21.82 2.98
CA ASN A 182 3.25 -22.22 1.91
C ASN A 182 2.61 -22.51 0.54
N THR A 183 1.37 -22.07 0.32
CA THR A 183 0.67 -22.23 -0.95
C THR A 183 0.88 -21.01 -1.84
N THR A 184 0.87 -21.18 -3.17
CA THR A 184 0.95 -20.07 -4.13
C THR A 184 -0.35 -19.91 -4.90
N TRP A 185 -0.91 -18.71 -4.89
CA TRP A 185 -2.23 -18.37 -5.43
C TRP A 185 -2.13 -17.43 -6.62
N VAL A 186 -3.03 -17.59 -7.58
CA VAL A 186 -3.29 -16.59 -8.62
C VAL A 186 -4.76 -16.23 -8.55
N ILE A 187 -5.05 -14.93 -8.45
CA ILE A 187 -6.41 -14.40 -8.38
C ILE A 187 -6.78 -13.86 -9.75
N THR A 188 -7.93 -14.26 -10.29
CA THR A 188 -8.41 -13.84 -11.61
C THR A 188 -9.94 -13.80 -11.67
N GLY A 189 -10.48 -13.04 -12.62
CA GLY A 189 -11.94 -12.81 -12.74
C GLY A 189 -12.48 -11.72 -11.82
N THR A 190 -13.78 -11.47 -11.94
CA THR A 190 -14.56 -10.56 -11.12
C THR A 190 -15.01 -11.30 -9.87
N LEU A 191 -14.73 -10.71 -8.69
CA LEU A 191 -14.96 -11.33 -7.39
C LEU A 191 -15.85 -10.44 -6.53
N SER A 192 -16.48 -11.00 -5.49
CA SER A 192 -17.35 -10.27 -4.54
C SER A 192 -16.59 -9.26 -3.69
N GLN A 193 -15.28 -9.45 -3.53
CA GLN A 193 -14.36 -8.56 -2.82
C GLN A 193 -13.24 -8.13 -3.76
N SER A 194 -12.53 -7.05 -3.40
CA SER A 194 -11.40 -6.61 -4.22
C SER A 194 -10.31 -7.69 -4.24
N ARG A 195 -9.64 -7.85 -5.39
CA ARG A 195 -8.52 -8.80 -5.52
C ARG A 195 -7.42 -8.54 -4.50
N ASP A 196 -7.23 -7.27 -4.11
CA ASP A 196 -6.24 -6.87 -3.12
C ASP A 196 -6.62 -7.33 -1.71
N GLU A 197 -7.88 -7.18 -1.29
CA GLU A 197 -8.36 -7.69 0.01
C GLU A 197 -8.21 -9.22 0.09
N ILE A 198 -8.59 -9.93 -0.98
CA ILE A 198 -8.43 -11.38 -1.04
C ILE A 198 -6.95 -11.77 -0.98
N ALA A 199 -6.09 -11.02 -1.66
CA ALA A 199 -4.65 -11.26 -1.61
C ALA A 199 -4.08 -11.04 -0.19
N GLU A 200 -4.59 -10.05 0.56
CA GLU A 200 -4.23 -9.87 1.97
C GLU A 200 -4.69 -11.04 2.84
N LEU A 201 -5.92 -11.54 2.65
CA LEU A 201 -6.42 -12.68 3.42
C LEU A 201 -5.56 -13.94 3.22
N ILE A 202 -5.09 -14.17 1.99
CA ILE A 202 -4.17 -15.26 1.66
C ILE A 202 -2.82 -15.06 2.35
N ARG A 203 -2.24 -13.86 2.26
CA ARG A 203 -0.93 -13.54 2.84
C ARG A 203 -0.94 -13.62 4.37
N ALA A 204 -1.99 -13.10 5.00
CA ALA A 204 -2.17 -13.14 6.45
C ALA A 204 -2.20 -14.59 6.99
N ARG A 205 -2.56 -15.57 6.15
CA ARG A 205 -2.56 -17.01 6.47
C ARG A 205 -1.33 -17.76 5.94
N GLY A 206 -0.27 -17.05 5.57
CA GLY A 206 1.00 -17.63 5.13
C GLY A 206 1.01 -18.15 3.68
N GLY A 207 0.03 -17.76 2.87
CA GLY A 207 0.02 -18.00 1.43
C GLY A 207 0.78 -16.91 0.66
N LYS A 208 1.20 -17.23 -0.57
CA LYS A 208 1.85 -16.31 -1.50
C LYS A 208 0.92 -16.03 -2.66
N VAL A 209 0.88 -14.79 -3.15
CA VAL A 209 0.06 -14.41 -4.32
C VAL A 209 0.98 -14.02 -5.48
N SER A 210 0.73 -14.61 -6.64
CA SER A 210 1.45 -14.38 -7.90
C SER A 210 0.53 -13.80 -8.96
N GLY A 211 1.07 -12.94 -9.83
CA GLY A 211 0.35 -12.39 -10.98
C GLY A 211 0.19 -13.36 -12.14
N SER A 212 0.96 -14.46 -12.17
CA SER A 212 0.99 -15.41 -13.28
C SER A 212 0.84 -16.87 -12.83
N VAL A 213 0.14 -17.65 -13.66
CA VAL A 213 -0.01 -19.09 -13.45
C VAL A 213 1.24 -19.82 -13.95
N SER A 214 1.80 -20.66 -13.10
CA SER A 214 2.98 -21.49 -13.36
C SER A 214 2.80 -22.89 -12.78
N LYS A 215 3.74 -23.81 -13.05
CA LYS A 215 3.76 -25.14 -12.42
C LYS A 215 3.94 -25.11 -10.90
N LYS A 216 4.43 -23.99 -10.35
CA LYS A 216 4.59 -23.79 -8.88
C LYS A 216 3.33 -23.22 -8.23
N THR A 217 2.32 -22.85 -9.03
CA THR A 217 1.05 -22.34 -8.50
C THR A 217 0.27 -23.48 -7.87
N SER A 218 -0.11 -23.33 -6.61
CA SER A 218 -0.93 -24.31 -5.88
C SER A 218 -2.40 -24.17 -6.24
N TYR A 219 -2.91 -22.94 -6.30
CA TYR A 219 -4.32 -22.65 -6.53
C TYR A 219 -4.52 -21.46 -7.47
N VAL A 220 -5.59 -21.51 -8.25
CA VAL A 220 -6.13 -20.35 -8.96
C VAL A 220 -7.52 -20.08 -8.42
N LEU A 221 -7.71 -18.92 -7.79
CA LEU A 221 -9.03 -18.43 -7.41
C LEU A 221 -9.65 -17.71 -8.60
N GLY A 222 -10.68 -18.32 -9.17
CA GLY A 222 -11.39 -17.83 -10.35
C GLY A 222 -12.76 -17.29 -9.99
N GLY A 223 -12.99 -16.02 -10.29
CA GLY A 223 -14.34 -15.43 -10.33
C GLY A 223 -14.93 -15.44 -11.74
N ASP A 224 -16.00 -14.68 -11.92
CA ASP A 224 -16.65 -14.53 -13.22
C ASP A 224 -15.68 -13.95 -14.25
N GLU A 225 -15.82 -14.34 -15.53
CA GLU A 225 -15.00 -13.85 -16.65
C GLU A 225 -13.47 -14.03 -16.49
N ALA A 226 -13.01 -15.00 -15.70
CA ALA A 226 -11.60 -15.17 -15.38
C ALA A 226 -10.64 -15.53 -16.55
N GLY A 227 -11.18 -15.74 -17.76
CA GLY A 227 -10.47 -15.64 -19.04
C GLY A 227 -9.22 -16.52 -19.20
N SER A 228 -8.18 -15.97 -19.83
CA SER A 228 -6.96 -16.68 -20.27
C SER A 228 -6.11 -17.30 -19.15
N LYS A 229 -6.24 -16.81 -17.91
CA LYS A 229 -5.54 -17.38 -16.75
C LYS A 229 -6.15 -18.71 -16.30
N LEU A 230 -7.48 -18.87 -16.38
CA LEU A 230 -8.14 -20.15 -16.10
C LEU A 230 -7.76 -21.21 -17.12
N GLU A 231 -7.71 -20.86 -18.40
CA GLU A 231 -7.26 -21.79 -19.44
C GLU A 231 -5.84 -22.27 -19.21
N LYS A 232 -4.93 -21.35 -18.84
CA LYS A 232 -3.54 -21.68 -18.50
C LYS A 232 -3.47 -22.59 -17.27
N ALA A 233 -4.31 -22.37 -16.26
CA ALA A 233 -4.40 -23.22 -15.07
C ALA A 233 -4.85 -24.65 -15.42
N ARG A 234 -5.90 -24.78 -16.24
CA ARG A 234 -6.38 -26.08 -16.74
C ARG A 234 -5.29 -26.83 -17.50
N LYS A 235 -4.58 -26.15 -18.41
CA LYS A 235 -3.47 -26.74 -19.18
C LYS A 235 -2.31 -27.21 -18.31
N LEU A 236 -2.05 -26.53 -17.19
CA LEU A 236 -0.95 -26.87 -16.28
C LEU A 236 -1.38 -27.83 -15.15
N GLY A 237 -2.65 -28.24 -15.10
CA GLY A 237 -3.18 -29.11 -14.05
C GLY A 237 -3.22 -28.45 -12.66
N VAL A 238 -3.26 -27.12 -12.60
CA VAL A 238 -3.34 -26.37 -11.34
C VAL A 238 -4.77 -26.40 -10.83
N ARG A 239 -4.95 -26.58 -9.51
CA ARG A 239 -6.28 -26.61 -8.87
C ARG A 239 -6.95 -25.24 -8.97
N ILE A 240 -8.16 -25.23 -9.52
CA ILE A 240 -8.99 -24.02 -9.63
C ILE A 240 -10.02 -24.07 -8.50
N LEU A 241 -10.20 -22.95 -7.82
CA LEU A 241 -11.18 -22.77 -6.74
C LEU A 241 -12.11 -21.62 -7.07
N ASP A 242 -13.37 -21.74 -6.65
CA ASP A 242 -14.30 -20.62 -6.59
C ASP A 242 -14.25 -19.91 -5.23
N GLU A 243 -14.99 -18.80 -5.09
CA GLU A 243 -15.05 -18.04 -3.84
C GLU A 243 -15.65 -18.82 -2.67
N SER A 244 -16.61 -19.70 -2.93
CA SER A 244 -17.26 -20.49 -1.90
C SER A 244 -16.28 -21.50 -1.29
N GLU A 245 -15.46 -22.14 -2.14
CA GLU A 245 -14.40 -23.04 -1.73
C GLU A 245 -13.28 -22.30 -0.99
N PHE A 246 -12.88 -21.13 -1.48
CA PHE A 246 -11.90 -20.29 -0.80
C PHE A 246 -12.36 -19.90 0.61
N ARG A 247 -13.62 -19.49 0.78
CA ARG A 247 -14.16 -19.15 2.10
C ARG A 247 -14.18 -20.32 3.06
N LYS A 248 -14.45 -21.54 2.60
CA LYS A 248 -14.34 -22.75 3.43
C LYS A 248 -12.91 -22.95 3.92
N MET A 249 -11.91 -22.78 3.06
CA MET A 249 -10.49 -22.87 3.43
C MET A 249 -10.02 -21.78 4.41
N LEU A 250 -10.73 -20.65 4.49
CA LEU A 250 -10.43 -19.58 5.46
C LEU A 250 -11.04 -19.85 6.85
N ALA A 251 -12.05 -20.71 6.94
CA ALA A 251 -12.81 -21.02 8.15
C ALA A 251 -12.28 -22.26 8.90
N ASP A 252 -11.57 -23.16 8.20
CA ASP A 252 -10.76 -24.25 8.78
C ASP A 252 -9.43 -23.74 9.36
#